data_AF-A0A142CUR3-F1
#
_entry.id   AF-A0A142CUR3-F1
#
_cell.length_a   1.000
_cell.length_b   1.000
_cell.length_c   1.000
_cell.angle_alpha   90.00
_cell.angle_beta   90.00
_cell.angle_gamma   90.00
#
_symmetry.space_group_name_H-M   'P 1'
#
loop_
_entity.id
_entity.type
_entity.pdbx_description
1 polymer ?
#
loop_
_entity_poly.entity_id
_entity_poly.type
_entity_poly.pdbx_seq_one_letter_code
_entity_poly.pdbx_strand_id
1 'polypeptide(L)'
;MKKRLPASRVYIRDILEGYYVRSDGDFEPNYLITKDARKVYRVKVVATVVREPVISDDETYGKFQIDDGTGTIWVLGFRDDTRFIRLVKKGNLVQIIGKVAEWRDDKQILVEGVAKVSPNFWILHRFETLKEKVEHAEKAKIAFEIYDRYGITAKAKVIAKNKGVSEELLQTIDELYTLMLEQRTLEEELFEDEAEEEKSPENPEVEKAKEAIINLLREKGKALSHKFIVKKLSSEFDEEIIEEAIAQLLAEGEIYEPEIGFYEPL
;
A
#
# COMPACT_ATOMS: atom_id res chain seq x y z
N MET A 1 -27.45 -21.51 0.07
CA MET A 1 -26.60 -21.28 -1.12
C MET A 1 -26.11 -19.84 -1.08
N LYS A 2 -24.78 -19.59 -1.07
CA LYS A 2 -24.22 -18.22 -1.01
C LYS A 2 -24.64 -17.46 -2.28
N LYS A 3 -25.32 -16.31 -2.14
CA LYS A 3 -25.83 -15.51 -3.28
C LYS A 3 -24.62 -15.09 -4.14
N ARG A 4 -24.62 -15.44 -5.43
CA ARG A 4 -23.56 -15.00 -6.36
C ARG A 4 -23.81 -13.54 -6.70
N LEU A 5 -22.97 -12.64 -6.19
CA LEU A 5 -23.01 -11.22 -6.54
C LEU A 5 -22.36 -10.96 -7.91
N PRO A 6 -22.85 -10.00 -8.70
CA PRO A 6 -22.31 -9.73 -10.03
C PRO A 6 -20.87 -9.21 -9.96
N ALA A 7 -20.11 -9.45 -11.04
CA ALA A 7 -18.79 -8.85 -11.20
C ALA A 7 -18.94 -7.43 -11.77
N SER A 8 -18.31 -6.45 -11.12
CA SER A 8 -18.25 -5.06 -11.56
C SER A 8 -17.01 -4.82 -12.39
N ARG A 9 -17.14 -4.09 -13.50
CA ARG A 9 -15.98 -3.63 -14.24
C ARG A 9 -15.29 -2.50 -13.49
N VAL A 10 -13.98 -2.64 -13.32
CA VAL A 10 -13.15 -1.67 -12.62
C VAL A 10 -11.80 -1.55 -13.32
N TYR A 11 -11.14 -0.41 -13.10
CA TYR A 11 -9.72 -0.29 -13.37
C TYR A 11 -8.90 -0.90 -12.23
N ILE A 12 -7.68 -1.36 -12.50
CA ILE A 12 -6.79 -1.86 -11.45
C ILE A 12 -6.51 -0.77 -10.42
N ARG A 13 -6.34 0.49 -10.86
CA ARG A 13 -6.20 1.63 -9.96
C ARG A 13 -7.34 1.77 -8.95
N ASP A 14 -8.58 1.50 -9.37
CA ASP A 14 -9.73 1.57 -8.47
C ASP A 14 -9.64 0.51 -7.37
N ILE A 15 -8.99 -0.63 -7.64
CA ILE A 15 -8.69 -1.66 -6.65
C ILE A 15 -7.59 -1.19 -5.70
N LEU A 16 -6.46 -0.75 -6.26
CA LEU A 16 -5.28 -0.35 -5.49
C LEU A 16 -5.57 0.81 -4.53
N GLU A 17 -6.32 1.80 -5.01
CA GLU A 17 -6.67 3.00 -4.25
C GLU A 17 -7.95 2.86 -3.40
N GLY A 18 -8.67 1.75 -3.53
CA GLY A 18 -9.88 1.50 -2.75
C GLY A 18 -9.57 1.04 -1.33
N TYR A 19 -10.62 0.87 -0.54
CA TYR A 19 -10.58 0.40 0.84
C TYR A 19 -11.17 -1.00 0.89
N TYR A 20 -10.39 -1.98 1.31
CA TYR A 20 -10.85 -3.35 1.42
C TYR A 20 -11.55 -3.56 2.76
N VAL A 21 -12.74 -4.17 2.73
CA VAL A 21 -13.54 -4.44 3.91
C VAL A 21 -13.74 -5.93 4.05
N ARG A 22 -13.25 -6.46 5.18
CA ARG A 22 -13.52 -7.84 5.62
C ARG A 22 -14.84 -7.84 6.37
N SER A 23 -15.78 -8.67 5.93
CA SER A 23 -17.05 -8.83 6.63
C SER A 23 -16.89 -9.86 7.76
N ASP A 24 -17.39 -9.55 8.95
CA ASP A 24 -17.25 -10.41 10.13
C ASP A 24 -18.15 -11.65 10.09
N GLY A 25 -19.19 -11.65 9.25
CA GLY A 25 -20.12 -12.77 9.12
C GLY A 25 -19.63 -13.85 8.15
N ASP A 26 -19.68 -15.12 8.56
CA ASP A 26 -19.35 -16.31 7.73
C ASP A 26 -20.06 -16.31 6.35
N PHE A 27 -21.23 -15.67 6.28
CA PHE A 27 -22.07 -15.61 5.08
C PHE A 27 -21.96 -14.31 4.29
N GLU A 28 -21.36 -13.27 4.85
CA GLU A 28 -21.21 -11.99 4.17
C GLU A 28 -19.97 -12.00 3.26
N PRO A 29 -20.07 -11.49 2.02
CA PRO A 29 -18.94 -11.40 1.14
C PRO A 29 -18.14 -10.13 1.44
N ASN A 30 -16.82 -10.29 1.61
CA ASN A 30 -15.88 -9.17 1.58
C ASN A 30 -16.06 -8.33 0.30
N TYR A 31 -15.74 -7.06 0.40
CA TYR A 31 -15.86 -6.11 -0.70
C TYR A 31 -14.77 -5.06 -0.65
N LEU A 32 -14.69 -4.31 -1.73
CA LEU A 32 -13.88 -3.11 -1.86
C LEU A 32 -14.82 -1.91 -1.95
N ILE A 33 -14.52 -0.83 -1.25
CA ILE A 33 -15.12 0.48 -1.48
C ILE A 33 -14.12 1.33 -2.25
N THR A 34 -14.49 1.79 -3.45
CA THR A 34 -13.64 2.72 -4.21
C THR A 34 -13.72 4.14 -3.63
N LYS A 35 -12.78 5.02 -3.99
CA LYS A 35 -12.76 6.42 -3.53
C LYS A 35 -14.01 7.23 -3.88
N ASP A 36 -14.74 6.84 -4.92
CA ASP A 36 -16.03 7.42 -5.30
C ASP A 36 -17.22 6.73 -4.61
N ALA A 37 -17.00 6.00 -3.52
CA ALA A 37 -18.01 5.31 -2.72
C ALA A 37 -18.82 4.24 -3.51
N ARG A 38 -18.16 3.50 -4.41
CA ARG A 38 -18.75 2.34 -5.08
C ARG A 38 -18.38 1.06 -4.35
N LYS A 39 -19.38 0.27 -3.96
CA LYS A 39 -19.21 -1.05 -3.34
C LYS A 39 -18.98 -2.14 -4.41
N VAL A 40 -17.86 -2.85 -4.32
CA VAL A 40 -17.41 -3.84 -5.31
C VAL A 40 -17.10 -5.17 -4.64
N TYR A 41 -17.97 -6.17 -4.86
CA TYR A 41 -17.83 -7.52 -4.28
C TYR A 41 -17.00 -8.48 -5.12
N ARG A 42 -16.94 -8.23 -6.42
CA ARG A 42 -16.24 -9.04 -7.41
C ARG A 42 -15.82 -8.14 -8.55
N VAL A 43 -14.59 -8.31 -8.99
CA VAL A 43 -14.00 -7.49 -10.04
C VAL A 43 -14.03 -8.24 -11.36
N LYS A 44 -14.24 -7.49 -12.43
CA LYS A 44 -13.99 -7.89 -13.80
C LYS A 44 -12.97 -6.92 -14.38
N VAL A 45 -11.83 -7.43 -14.81
CA VAL A 45 -10.73 -6.63 -15.35
C VAL A 45 -10.29 -7.22 -16.68
N VAL A 46 -9.97 -6.38 -17.66
CA VAL A 46 -9.22 -6.80 -18.86
C VAL A 46 -7.83 -6.18 -18.77
N ALA A 47 -6.80 -7.02 -18.75
CA ALA A 47 -5.43 -6.62 -18.46
C ALA A 47 -4.43 -7.47 -19.27
N THR A 48 -3.21 -6.96 -19.47
CA THR A 48 -2.11 -7.73 -20.07
C THR A 48 -1.32 -8.44 -18.99
N VAL A 49 -0.98 -9.70 -19.19
CA VAL A 49 -0.09 -10.46 -18.29
C VAL A 49 1.34 -9.98 -18.49
N VAL A 50 1.95 -9.38 -17.47
CA VAL A 50 3.26 -8.71 -17.57
C VAL A 50 4.43 -9.55 -17.03
N ARG A 51 4.14 -10.54 -16.18
CA ARG A 51 5.13 -11.49 -15.64
C ARG A 51 4.84 -12.93 -16.07
N GLU A 52 5.85 -13.78 -15.99
CA GLU A 52 5.65 -15.22 -16.21
C GLU A 52 4.76 -15.77 -15.09
N PRO A 53 3.69 -16.51 -15.42
CA PRO A 53 2.90 -17.20 -14.40
C PRO A 53 3.73 -18.24 -13.65
N VAL A 54 3.57 -18.30 -12.34
CA VAL A 54 4.27 -19.24 -11.45
C VAL A 54 3.24 -20.08 -10.72
N ILE A 55 3.49 -21.39 -10.62
CA ILE A 55 2.71 -22.34 -9.83
C ILE A 55 3.68 -23.04 -8.89
N SER A 56 3.26 -23.28 -7.64
CA SER A 56 4.05 -24.03 -6.67
C SER A 56 4.19 -25.50 -7.08
N ASP A 57 5.24 -26.16 -6.60
CA ASP A 57 5.54 -27.57 -6.95
C ASP A 57 4.42 -28.53 -6.51
N ASP A 58 3.73 -28.21 -5.41
CA ASP A 58 2.59 -28.96 -4.88
C ASP A 58 1.25 -28.57 -5.54
N GLU A 59 1.27 -27.64 -6.49
CA GLU A 59 0.13 -27.12 -7.24
C GLU A 59 -1.00 -26.50 -6.39
N THR A 60 -0.74 -26.20 -5.12
CA THR A 60 -1.72 -25.61 -4.21
C THR A 60 -1.82 -24.09 -4.35
N TYR A 61 -0.85 -23.47 -5.00
CA TYR A 61 -0.74 -22.03 -5.16
C TYR A 61 -0.23 -21.66 -6.55
N GLY A 62 -0.76 -20.60 -7.13
CA GLY A 62 -0.19 -20.01 -8.32
C GLY A 62 -0.48 -18.52 -8.41
N LYS A 63 0.39 -17.79 -9.08
CA LYS A 63 0.28 -16.35 -9.26
C LYS A 63 0.76 -15.88 -10.62
N PHE A 64 0.21 -14.77 -11.06
CA PHE A 64 0.73 -13.98 -12.17
C PHE A 64 0.39 -12.51 -11.94
N GLN A 65 1.06 -11.63 -12.68
CA GLN A 65 0.88 -10.20 -12.55
C GLN A 65 0.26 -9.63 -13.82
N ILE A 66 -0.69 -8.72 -13.65
CA ILE A 66 -1.41 -8.08 -14.76
C ILE A 66 -1.31 -6.56 -14.68
N ASP A 67 -1.39 -5.90 -15.84
CA ASP A 67 -1.37 -4.45 -16.00
C ASP A 67 -2.46 -4.02 -17.00
N ASP A 68 -3.31 -3.06 -16.60
CA ASP A 68 -4.39 -2.50 -17.43
C ASP A 68 -4.10 -1.07 -17.96
N GLY A 69 -2.88 -0.57 -17.71
CA GLY A 69 -2.43 0.79 -18.00
C GLY A 69 -2.78 1.81 -16.90
N THR A 70 -3.56 1.43 -15.88
CA THR A 70 -3.88 2.29 -14.73
C THR A 70 -3.10 1.91 -13.48
N GLY A 71 -2.62 0.66 -13.42
CA GLY A 71 -1.80 0.10 -12.36
C GLY A 71 -1.54 -1.39 -12.63
N THR A 72 -0.77 -1.98 -11.73
CA THR A 72 -0.36 -3.39 -11.82
C THR A 72 -0.81 -4.12 -10.56
N ILE A 73 -1.35 -5.33 -10.68
CA ILE A 73 -1.84 -6.11 -9.54
C ILE A 73 -1.52 -7.60 -9.66
N TRP A 74 -1.31 -8.25 -8.52
CA TRP A 74 -1.14 -9.70 -8.44
C TRP A 74 -2.48 -10.41 -8.50
N VAL A 75 -2.50 -11.49 -9.29
CA VAL A 75 -3.63 -12.41 -9.39
C VAL A 75 -3.20 -13.76 -8.86
N LEU A 76 -3.93 -14.28 -7.89
CA LEU A 76 -3.63 -15.51 -7.18
C LEU A 76 -4.72 -16.54 -7.42
N GLY A 77 -4.31 -17.78 -7.65
CA GLY A 77 -5.18 -18.96 -7.63
C GLY A 77 -4.72 -19.92 -6.54
N PHE A 78 -5.66 -20.45 -5.77
CA PHE A 78 -5.39 -21.44 -4.73
C PHE A 78 -6.09 -22.76 -5.06
N ARG A 79 -5.44 -23.89 -4.75
CA ARG A 79 -5.96 -25.24 -4.97
C ARG A 79 -6.50 -25.41 -6.38
N ASP A 80 -7.79 -25.71 -6.54
CA ASP A 80 -8.42 -25.91 -7.85
C ASP A 80 -8.31 -24.68 -8.77
N ASP A 81 -8.18 -23.46 -8.23
CA ASP A 81 -8.06 -22.24 -9.02
C ASP A 81 -6.67 -22.07 -9.65
N THR A 82 -5.65 -22.88 -9.27
CA THR A 82 -4.35 -22.89 -9.95
C THR A 82 -4.47 -23.29 -11.42
N ARG A 83 -5.54 -24.02 -11.79
CA ARG A 83 -5.87 -24.33 -13.18
C ARG A 83 -5.99 -23.09 -14.06
N PHE A 84 -6.45 -21.96 -13.52
CA PHE A 84 -6.57 -20.71 -14.26
C PHE A 84 -5.21 -20.12 -14.61
N ILE A 85 -4.22 -20.31 -13.74
CA ILE A 85 -2.85 -19.82 -13.94
C ILE A 85 -2.20 -20.53 -15.14
N ARG A 86 -2.52 -21.81 -15.36
CA ARG A 86 -2.03 -22.61 -16.50
C ARG A 86 -2.57 -22.15 -17.85
N LEU A 87 -3.67 -21.40 -17.87
CA LEU A 87 -4.32 -20.94 -19.11
C LEU A 87 -3.71 -19.66 -19.67
N VAL A 88 -2.81 -19.02 -18.92
CA VAL A 88 -2.23 -17.73 -19.28
C VAL A 88 -0.73 -17.85 -19.51
N LYS A 89 -0.18 -16.90 -20.27
CA LYS A 89 1.25 -16.74 -20.52
C LYS A 89 1.60 -15.26 -20.51
N LYS A 90 2.87 -14.93 -20.25
CA LYS A 90 3.35 -13.55 -20.40
C LYS A 90 2.99 -12.99 -21.78
N GLY A 91 2.55 -11.73 -21.80
CA GLY A 91 2.08 -11.01 -22.99
C GLY A 91 0.66 -11.33 -23.42
N ASN A 92 -0.07 -12.21 -22.72
CA ASN A 92 -1.48 -12.47 -23.05
C ASN A 92 -2.36 -11.30 -22.60
N LEU A 93 -3.28 -10.87 -23.47
CA LEU A 93 -4.40 -10.04 -23.08
C LEU A 93 -5.52 -10.92 -22.54
N VAL A 94 -5.93 -10.70 -21.30
CA VAL A 94 -6.87 -11.57 -20.59
C VAL A 94 -8.00 -10.79 -19.94
N GLN A 95 -9.19 -11.39 -19.91
CA GLN A 95 -10.29 -10.98 -19.06
C GLN A 95 -10.30 -11.86 -17.82
N ILE A 96 -10.33 -11.23 -16.65
CA ILE A 96 -10.28 -11.88 -15.35
C ILE A 96 -11.54 -11.53 -14.57
N ILE A 97 -12.10 -12.53 -13.90
CA ILE A 97 -13.12 -12.36 -12.88
C ILE A 97 -12.54 -12.91 -11.57
N GLY A 98 -12.67 -12.14 -10.50
CA GLY A 98 -12.16 -12.56 -9.20
C GLY A 98 -12.67 -11.72 -8.05
N LYS A 99 -12.31 -12.13 -6.83
CA LYS A 99 -12.56 -11.38 -5.60
C LYS A 99 -11.32 -10.58 -5.24
N VAL A 100 -11.50 -9.39 -4.70
CA VAL A 100 -10.39 -8.67 -4.08
C VAL A 100 -10.08 -9.36 -2.74
N ALA A 101 -8.80 -9.51 -2.43
CA ALA A 101 -8.30 -9.86 -1.12
C ALA A 101 -7.17 -8.90 -0.76
N GLU A 102 -6.94 -8.72 0.54
CA GLU A 102 -5.85 -7.88 1.04
C GLU A 102 -5.09 -8.65 2.11
N TRP A 103 -3.77 -8.61 2.01
CA TRP A 103 -2.86 -9.24 2.95
C TRP A 103 -1.71 -8.30 3.24
N ARG A 104 -1.56 -7.86 4.49
CA ARG A 104 -0.55 -6.87 4.89
C ARG A 104 -0.57 -5.65 3.95
N ASP A 105 -1.76 -5.08 3.77
CA ASP A 105 -2.02 -3.90 2.92
C ASP A 105 -1.80 -4.08 1.41
N ASP A 106 -1.30 -5.24 0.97
CA ASP A 106 -1.20 -5.60 -0.43
C ASP A 106 -2.51 -6.19 -0.95
N LYS A 107 -3.18 -5.43 -1.84
CA LYS A 107 -4.39 -5.87 -2.53
C LYS A 107 -4.09 -6.74 -3.72
N GLN A 108 -4.88 -7.80 -3.85
CA GLN A 108 -4.68 -8.89 -4.78
C GLN A 108 -6.02 -9.39 -5.32
N ILE A 109 -6.03 -10.00 -6.50
CA ILE A 109 -7.23 -10.61 -7.08
C ILE A 109 -7.14 -12.13 -6.89
N LEU A 110 -8.08 -12.70 -6.15
CA LEU A 110 -8.32 -14.13 -6.12
C LEU A 110 -9.13 -14.54 -7.36
N VAL A 111 -8.49 -15.23 -8.29
CA VAL A 111 -9.09 -15.57 -9.58
C VAL A 111 -10.19 -16.61 -9.43
N GLU A 112 -11.37 -16.33 -10.01
CA GLU A 112 -12.47 -17.27 -10.14
C GLU A 112 -12.74 -17.66 -11.61
N GLY A 113 -12.13 -16.93 -12.55
CA GLY A 113 -12.15 -17.24 -13.97
C GLY A 113 -11.21 -16.34 -14.77
N VAL A 114 -10.58 -16.92 -15.80
CA VAL A 114 -9.71 -16.19 -16.74
C VAL A 114 -9.95 -16.68 -18.15
N ALA A 115 -9.92 -15.77 -19.12
CA ALA A 115 -9.96 -16.09 -20.53
C ALA A 115 -9.04 -15.16 -21.31
N LYS A 116 -8.27 -15.73 -22.25
CA LYS A 116 -7.57 -14.93 -23.26
C LYS A 116 -8.60 -14.27 -24.17
N VAL A 117 -8.43 -12.97 -24.44
CA VAL A 117 -9.37 -12.18 -25.24
C VAL A 117 -8.67 -11.44 -26.37
N SER A 118 -9.44 -11.02 -27.37
CA SER A 118 -8.94 -10.16 -28.45
C SER A 118 -8.80 -8.70 -27.99
N PRO A 119 -8.00 -7.87 -28.68
CA PRO A 119 -7.86 -6.45 -28.36
C PRO A 119 -9.17 -5.65 -28.29
N ASN A 120 -10.22 -6.07 -29.01
CA ASN A 120 -11.52 -5.41 -28.95
C ASN A 120 -12.16 -5.46 -27.56
N PHE A 121 -11.91 -6.52 -26.79
CA PHE A 121 -12.40 -6.63 -25.42
C PHE A 121 -11.76 -5.60 -24.48
N TRP A 122 -10.54 -5.17 -24.76
CA TRP A 122 -9.91 -4.09 -24.00
C TRP A 122 -10.65 -2.77 -24.19
N ILE A 123 -10.93 -2.43 -25.45
CA ILE A 123 -11.65 -1.20 -25.81
C ILE A 123 -13.04 -1.22 -25.20
N LEU A 124 -13.74 -2.35 -25.33
CA LEU A 124 -15.07 -2.54 -24.75
C LEU A 124 -15.04 -2.42 -23.22
N HIS A 125 -14.09 -3.07 -22.55
CA HIS A 125 -13.92 -2.98 -21.10
C HIS A 125 -13.71 -1.54 -20.64
N ARG A 126 -12.84 -0.79 -21.32
CA ARG A 126 -12.58 0.62 -20.98
C ARG A 126 -13.81 1.50 -21.19
N PHE A 127 -14.53 1.30 -22.30
CA PHE A 127 -15.77 2.03 -22.57
C PHE A 127 -16.84 1.74 -21.53
N GLU A 128 -17.13 0.48 -21.25
CA GLU A 128 -18.15 0.08 -20.26
C GLU A 128 -17.76 0.55 -18.85
N THR A 129 -16.49 0.40 -18.47
CA THR A 129 -15.98 0.89 -17.17
C THR A 129 -16.16 2.40 -17.06
N LEU A 130 -15.74 3.17 -18.08
CA LEU A 130 -15.88 4.62 -18.05
C LEU A 130 -17.35 5.06 -18.01
N LYS A 131 -18.22 4.42 -18.79
CA LYS A 131 -19.65 4.69 -18.78
C LYS A 131 -20.26 4.48 -17.39
N GLU A 132 -19.98 3.32 -16.77
CA GLU A 132 -20.44 3.03 -15.40
C GLU A 132 -19.91 4.06 -14.39
N LYS A 133 -18.64 4.48 -14.52
CA LYS A 133 -18.05 5.51 -13.64
C LYS A 133 -18.69 6.88 -13.80
N VAL A 134 -19.00 7.31 -15.02
CA VAL A 134 -19.67 8.59 -15.26
C VAL A 134 -21.07 8.59 -14.65
N GLU A 135 -21.85 7.52 -14.89
CA GLU A 135 -23.19 7.37 -14.32
C GLU A 135 -23.19 7.31 -12.78
N HIS A 136 -22.15 6.69 -12.19
CA HIS A 136 -21.97 6.63 -10.75
C HIS A 136 -21.52 7.98 -10.17
N ALA A 137 -20.57 8.67 -10.81
CA ALA A 137 -19.99 9.92 -10.33
C ALA A 137 -21.04 11.03 -10.13
N GLU A 138 -22.03 11.13 -11.02
CA GLU A 138 -23.14 12.09 -10.88
C GLU A 138 -23.93 11.85 -9.59
N LYS A 139 -24.24 10.59 -9.29
CA LYS A 139 -24.99 10.19 -8.09
C LYS A 139 -24.13 10.31 -6.84
N ALA A 140 -22.88 9.87 -6.91
CA ALA A 140 -21.91 9.97 -5.83
C ALA A 140 -21.71 11.42 -5.41
N LYS A 141 -21.53 12.34 -6.35
CA LYS A 141 -21.41 13.78 -6.05
C LYS A 141 -22.59 14.31 -5.24
N ILE A 142 -23.82 14.01 -5.68
CA ILE A 142 -25.03 14.43 -4.97
C ILE A 142 -25.09 13.77 -3.58
N ALA A 143 -24.70 12.50 -3.47
CA ALA A 143 -24.69 11.76 -2.22
C ALA A 143 -23.70 12.35 -1.21
N PHE A 144 -22.47 12.67 -1.64
CA PHE A 144 -21.47 13.37 -0.82
C PHE A 144 -22.00 14.73 -0.34
N GLU A 145 -22.57 15.56 -1.22
CA GLU A 145 -23.14 16.85 -0.83
C GLU A 145 -24.26 16.72 0.22
N ILE A 146 -25.06 15.65 0.16
CA ILE A 146 -26.11 15.37 1.15
C ILE A 146 -25.48 14.93 2.47
N TYR A 147 -24.54 13.99 2.41
CA TYR A 147 -23.85 13.44 3.57
C TYR A 147 -23.08 14.54 4.32
N ASP A 148 -22.26 15.34 3.64
CA ASP A 148 -21.45 16.39 4.25
C ASP A 148 -22.30 17.45 4.97
N ARG A 149 -23.54 17.66 4.51
CA ARG A 149 -24.46 18.64 5.10
C ARG A 149 -25.33 18.08 6.22
N TYR A 150 -25.70 16.81 6.15
CA TYR A 150 -26.77 16.25 6.99
C TYR A 150 -26.42 14.91 7.66
N GLY A 151 -25.25 14.33 7.38
CA GLY A 151 -24.84 12.98 7.79
C GLY A 151 -25.85 11.89 7.40
N ILE A 152 -25.88 10.80 8.17
CA ILE A 152 -26.94 9.78 8.07
C ILE A 152 -28.14 10.16 8.95
N THR A 153 -28.93 11.15 8.53
CA THR A 153 -30.19 11.50 9.20
C THR A 153 -31.42 11.04 8.42
N ALA A 154 -32.57 10.93 9.08
CA ALA A 154 -33.84 10.67 8.40
C ALA A 154 -34.13 11.71 7.29
N LYS A 155 -33.74 12.96 7.52
CA LYS A 155 -33.82 14.04 6.54
C LYS A 155 -32.93 13.77 5.32
N ALA A 156 -31.67 13.37 5.54
CA ALA A 156 -30.74 13.03 4.46
C ALA A 156 -31.28 11.91 3.56
N LYS A 157 -31.86 10.85 4.15
CA LYS A 157 -32.48 9.74 3.43
C LYS A 157 -33.64 10.18 2.53
N VAL A 158 -34.52 11.05 3.04
CA VAL A 158 -35.63 11.61 2.25
C VAL A 158 -35.11 12.46 1.09
N ILE A 159 -34.10 13.31 1.32
CA ILE A 159 -33.49 14.14 0.28
C ILE A 159 -32.82 13.28 -0.79
N ALA A 160 -32.05 12.26 -0.40
CA ALA A 160 -31.39 11.33 -1.31
C ALA A 160 -32.41 10.62 -2.20
N LYS A 161 -33.47 10.07 -1.61
CA LYS A 161 -34.56 9.42 -2.37
C LYS A 161 -35.20 10.36 -3.39
N ASN A 162 -35.48 11.61 -3.01
CA ASN A 162 -36.05 12.62 -3.90
C ASN A 162 -35.09 13.03 -5.04
N LYS A 163 -33.78 12.91 -4.84
CA LYS A 163 -32.75 13.18 -5.85
C LYS A 163 -32.28 11.93 -6.63
N GLY A 164 -32.93 10.78 -6.44
CA GLY A 164 -32.58 9.54 -7.14
C GLY A 164 -31.29 8.86 -6.63
N VAL A 165 -30.85 9.18 -5.41
CA VAL A 165 -29.72 8.57 -4.72
C VAL A 165 -30.23 7.49 -3.77
N SER A 166 -29.58 6.32 -3.75
CA SER A 166 -29.95 5.23 -2.85
C SER A 166 -29.49 5.50 -1.42
N GLU A 167 -30.24 5.00 -0.43
CA GLU A 167 -29.83 5.06 0.97
C GLU A 167 -28.53 4.26 1.22
N GLU A 168 -28.34 3.17 0.49
CA GLU A 168 -27.11 2.36 0.52
C GLU A 168 -25.86 3.17 0.12
N LEU A 169 -25.99 4.12 -0.81
CA LEU A 169 -24.86 4.97 -1.21
C LEU A 169 -24.46 5.93 -0.08
N LEU A 170 -25.42 6.48 0.67
CA LEU A 170 -25.11 7.29 1.85
C LEU A 170 -24.42 6.47 2.94
N GLN A 171 -24.86 5.23 3.16
CA GLN A 171 -24.21 4.31 4.11
C GLN A 171 -22.79 3.95 3.67
N THR A 172 -22.58 3.75 2.36
CA THR A 172 -21.26 3.45 1.82
C THR A 172 -20.29 4.63 1.96
N ILE A 173 -20.79 5.87 1.87
CA ILE A 173 -19.98 7.09 2.11
C ILE A 173 -19.55 7.20 3.57
N ASP A 174 -20.46 6.94 4.50
CA ASP A 174 -20.17 6.93 5.94
C ASP A 174 -19.08 5.91 6.30
N GLU A 175 -19.23 4.70 5.78
CA GLU A 175 -18.25 3.62 5.91
C GLU A 175 -16.90 4.02 5.29
N LEU A 176 -16.91 4.59 4.09
CA LEU A 176 -15.70 5.08 3.42
C LEU A 176 -14.97 6.13 4.27
N TYR A 177 -15.68 7.14 4.78
CA TYR A 177 -15.07 8.17 5.61
C TYR A 177 -14.52 7.62 6.92
N THR A 178 -15.19 6.62 7.51
CA THR A 178 -14.69 5.93 8.72
C THR A 178 -13.35 5.25 8.42
N LEU A 179 -13.26 4.47 7.33
CA LEU A 179 -12.04 3.81 6.91
C LEU A 179 -10.92 4.80 6.53
N MET A 180 -11.27 5.95 5.93
CA MET A 180 -10.32 7.01 5.63
C MET A 180 -9.74 7.67 6.89
N LEU A 181 -10.56 7.84 7.93
CA LEU A 181 -10.09 8.36 9.21
C LEU A 181 -9.18 7.35 9.92
N GLU A 182 -9.57 6.07 9.96
CA GLU A 182 -8.78 4.99 10.55
C GLU A 182 -7.39 4.85 9.88
N GLN A 183 -7.33 4.90 8.54
CA GLN A 183 -6.05 4.87 7.84
C GLN A 183 -5.19 6.09 8.16
N ARG A 184 -5.77 7.28 8.21
CA ARG A 184 -5.02 8.50 8.57
C ARG A 184 -4.48 8.43 9.98
N THR A 185 -5.26 7.96 10.95
CA THR A 185 -4.78 7.81 12.32
C THR A 185 -3.66 6.78 12.42
N LEU A 186 -3.74 5.66 11.69
CA LEU A 186 -2.67 4.67 11.64
C LEU A 186 -1.41 5.23 10.98
N GLU A 187 -1.55 6.01 9.90
CA GLU A 187 -0.42 6.70 9.27
C GLU A 187 0.21 7.69 10.26
N GLU A 188 -0.58 8.51 10.94
CA GLU A 188 -0.10 9.46 11.96
C GLU A 188 0.64 8.73 13.10
N GLU A 189 0.10 7.62 13.62
CA GLU A 189 0.74 6.79 14.65
C GLU A 189 2.08 6.20 14.15
N LEU A 190 2.13 5.67 12.93
CA LEU A 190 3.37 5.15 12.35
C LEU A 190 4.42 6.24 12.13
N PHE A 191 4.01 7.44 11.74
CA PHE A 191 4.92 8.59 11.62
C PHE A 191 5.46 9.05 12.98
N GLU A 192 4.64 8.98 14.03
CA GLU A 192 5.09 9.25 15.40
C GLU A 192 6.09 8.19 15.87
N ASP A 193 5.79 6.90 15.65
CA ASP A 193 6.69 5.79 15.99
C ASP A 193 8.03 5.87 15.22
N GLU A 194 8.01 6.14 13.90
CA GLU A 194 9.24 6.33 13.10
C GLU A 194 10.05 7.54 13.59
N ALA A 195 9.39 8.63 13.97
CA ALA A 195 10.05 9.82 14.52
C ALA A 195 10.59 9.61 15.95
N GLU A 196 10.00 8.69 16.72
CA GLU A 196 10.52 8.24 18.01
C GLU A 196 11.67 7.22 17.86
N GLU A 197 11.63 6.34 16.86
CA GLU A 197 12.72 5.40 16.55
C GLU A 197 13.97 6.11 16.00
N GLU A 198 13.80 7.15 15.18
CA GLU A 198 14.89 8.05 14.77
C GLU A 198 15.49 8.82 15.96
N LYS A 199 14.73 8.98 17.05
CA LYS A 199 15.22 9.45 18.35
C LYS A 199 15.50 8.25 19.25
N SER A 200 16.41 7.38 18.81
CA SER A 200 16.95 6.36 19.70
C SER A 200 17.46 7.04 20.98
N PRO A 201 17.25 6.44 22.17
CA PRO A 201 17.60 7.08 23.43
C PRO A 201 19.08 7.43 23.41
N GLU A 202 19.43 8.71 23.62
CA GLU A 202 20.80 9.16 23.81
C GLU A 202 21.48 8.23 24.81
N ASN A 203 22.31 7.30 24.32
CA ASN A 203 23.12 6.47 25.19
C ASN A 203 24.15 7.43 25.82
N PRO A 204 24.14 7.66 27.14
CA PRO A 204 25.03 8.62 27.78
C PRO A 204 26.51 8.28 27.62
N GLU A 205 26.85 7.04 27.21
CA GLU A 205 28.21 6.67 26.82
C GLU A 205 28.56 7.07 25.38
N VAL A 206 27.59 7.10 24.45
CA VAL A 206 27.78 7.55 23.07
C VAL A 206 28.04 9.06 23.03
N GLU A 207 27.32 9.87 23.82
CA GLU A 207 27.59 11.33 23.92
C GLU A 207 28.98 11.63 24.48
N LYS A 208 29.43 10.89 25.50
CA LYS A 208 30.81 11.01 26.00
C LYS A 208 31.84 10.59 24.97
N ALA A 209 31.54 9.55 24.17
CA ALA A 209 32.39 9.12 23.08
C ALA A 209 32.46 10.20 21.98
N LYS A 210 31.35 10.85 21.63
CA LYS A 210 31.31 11.98 20.68
C LYS A 210 32.24 13.10 21.13
N GLU A 211 32.09 13.57 22.38
CA GLU A 211 32.93 14.61 22.94
C GLU A 211 34.42 14.21 22.92
N ALA A 212 34.74 12.96 23.27
CA ALA A 212 36.11 12.45 23.26
C ALA A 212 36.70 12.40 21.84
N ILE A 213 35.92 12.00 20.83
CA ILE A 213 36.32 11.96 19.42
C ILE A 213 36.60 13.37 18.89
N ILE A 214 35.69 14.32 19.13
CA ILE A 214 35.87 15.72 18.70
C ILE A 214 37.12 16.33 19.34
N ASN A 215 37.30 16.12 20.65
CA ASN A 215 38.48 16.63 21.36
C ASN A 215 39.78 16.02 20.80
N LEU A 216 39.80 14.71 20.53
CA LEU A 216 40.95 14.01 19.94
C LEU A 216 41.30 14.56 18.55
N LEU A 217 40.27 14.78 17.72
CA LEU A 217 40.42 15.33 16.37
C LEU A 217 40.94 16.77 16.39
N ARG A 218 40.39 17.62 17.28
CA ARG A 218 40.84 19.01 17.46
C ARG A 218 42.24 19.13 18.03
N GLU A 219 42.64 18.27 18.97
CA GLU A 219 43.99 18.27 19.56
C GLU A 219 45.06 17.94 18.51
N LYS A 220 44.77 17.02 17.59
CA LYS A 220 45.73 16.58 16.56
C LYS A 220 45.78 17.52 15.35
N GLY A 221 44.70 18.25 15.08
CA GLY A 221 44.64 19.28 14.03
C GLY A 221 44.92 18.75 12.61
N LYS A 222 44.66 17.46 12.38
CA LYS A 222 44.83 16.74 11.11
C LYS A 222 43.83 15.58 11.07
N ALA A 223 43.44 15.17 9.86
CA ALA A 223 42.63 13.98 9.66
C ALA A 223 43.25 12.74 10.35
N LEU A 224 42.47 12.09 11.21
CA LEU A 224 42.87 10.88 11.94
C LEU A 224 42.21 9.66 11.32
N SER A 225 42.96 8.57 11.20
CA SER A 225 42.39 7.32 10.69
C SER A 225 41.45 6.70 11.71
N HIS A 226 40.41 6.05 11.19
CA HIS A 226 39.46 5.24 11.95
C HIS A 226 40.15 4.31 12.96
N LYS A 227 41.13 3.53 12.49
CA LYS A 227 41.94 2.63 13.33
C LYS A 227 42.68 3.33 14.46
N PHE A 228 43.07 4.59 14.27
CA PHE A 228 43.75 5.37 15.29
C PHE A 228 42.77 5.84 16.37
N ILE A 229 41.59 6.30 15.97
CA ILE A 229 40.52 6.75 16.88
C ILE A 229 40.06 5.58 17.76
N VAL A 230 39.72 4.44 17.15
CA VAL A 230 39.33 3.21 17.86
C VAL A 230 40.40 2.79 18.85
N LYS A 231 41.68 2.69 18.43
CA LYS A 231 42.77 2.28 19.31
C LYS A 231 43.04 3.24 20.48
N LYS A 232 42.74 4.53 20.30
CA LYS A 232 43.00 5.54 21.33
C LYS A 232 41.88 5.61 22.36
N LEU A 233 40.65 5.35 21.93
CA LEU A 233 39.45 5.42 22.76
C LEU A 233 38.99 4.05 23.28
N SER A 234 39.56 2.94 22.80
CA SER A 234 39.24 1.58 23.25
C SER A 234 39.54 1.29 24.73
N SER A 235 40.21 2.20 25.45
CA SER A 235 40.40 2.10 26.89
C SER A 235 39.22 2.63 27.69
N GLU A 236 38.36 3.44 27.07
CA GLU A 236 37.26 4.14 27.74
C GLU A 236 35.89 3.76 27.15
N PHE A 237 35.84 3.34 25.89
CA PHE A 237 34.61 2.97 25.19
C PHE A 237 34.79 1.68 24.39
N ASP A 238 33.72 0.91 24.26
CA ASP A 238 33.69 -0.25 23.37
C ASP A 238 33.73 0.18 21.89
N GLU A 239 34.29 -0.67 21.04
CA GLU A 239 34.46 -0.38 19.60
C GLU A 239 33.11 -0.09 18.93
N GLU A 240 32.04 -0.80 19.32
CA GLU A 240 30.68 -0.56 18.81
C GLU A 240 30.16 0.85 19.15
N ILE A 241 30.45 1.36 20.35
CA ILE A 241 30.05 2.71 20.81
C ILE A 241 30.84 3.78 20.04
N ILE A 242 32.12 3.53 19.76
CA ILE A 242 32.97 4.46 19.00
C ILE A 242 32.48 4.55 17.54
N GLU A 243 32.12 3.42 16.93
CA GLU A 243 31.57 3.39 15.57
C GLU A 243 30.23 4.12 15.48
N GLU A 244 29.35 3.89 16.47
CA GLU A 244 28.07 4.56 16.57
C GLU A 244 28.24 6.09 16.72
N ALA A 245 29.15 6.53 17.59
CA ALA A 245 29.46 7.95 17.77
C ALA A 245 30.03 8.61 16.50
N ILE A 246 30.92 7.93 15.76
CA ILE A 246 31.46 8.44 14.48
C ILE A 246 30.34 8.58 13.45
N ALA A 247 29.45 7.59 13.33
CA ALA A 247 28.34 7.61 12.40
C ALA A 247 27.37 8.77 12.70
N GLN A 248 27.07 9.00 13.98
CA GLN A 248 26.22 10.12 14.41
C GLN A 248 26.88 11.48 14.14
N LEU A 249 28.16 11.65 14.45
CA LEU A 249 28.87 12.91 14.18
C LEU A 249 28.99 13.25 12.68
N LEU A 250 29.08 12.23 11.82
CA LEU A 250 29.03 12.40 10.36
C LEU A 250 27.63 12.81 9.89
N ALA A 251 26.58 12.21 10.47
CA ALA A 251 25.19 12.55 10.16
C ALA A 251 24.80 13.96 10.65
N GLU A 252 25.28 14.35 11.82
CA GLU A 252 25.11 15.68 12.44
C GLU A 252 25.96 16.76 11.74
N GLY A 253 26.98 16.35 10.97
CA GLY A 253 27.87 17.26 10.26
C GLY A 253 28.88 17.97 11.18
N GLU A 254 29.27 17.35 12.29
CA GLU A 254 30.31 17.87 13.18
C GLU A 254 31.72 17.44 12.75
N ILE A 255 31.82 16.32 12.03
CA ILE A 255 33.05 15.82 11.43
C ILE A 255 32.80 15.47 9.96
N TYR A 256 33.86 15.39 9.16
CA TYR A 256 33.82 14.97 7.77
C TYR A 256 34.94 13.99 7.44
N GLU A 257 34.77 13.26 6.33
CA GLU A 257 35.70 12.23 5.87
C GLU A 257 36.47 12.69 4.62
N PRO A 258 37.63 13.37 4.75
CA PRO A 258 38.43 13.84 3.61
C PRO A 258 39.00 12.70 2.75
N GLU A 259 39.38 11.58 3.37
CA GLU A 259 39.86 10.37 2.71
C GLU A 259 39.17 9.17 3.36
N ILE A 260 38.90 8.11 2.57
CA ILE A 260 38.19 6.92 3.07
C ILE A 260 38.90 6.35 4.30
N GLY A 261 38.18 6.32 5.43
CA GLY A 261 38.66 5.88 6.74
C GLY A 261 39.46 6.93 7.51
N PHE A 262 39.41 8.21 7.13
CA PHE A 262 40.05 9.32 7.84
C PHE A 262 39.04 10.42 8.14
N TYR A 263 38.99 10.89 9.38
CA TYR A 263 38.02 11.87 9.84
C TYR A 263 38.71 13.14 10.32
N GLU A 264 38.08 14.29 10.07
CA GLU A 264 38.54 15.61 10.48
C GLU A 264 37.33 16.42 10.99
N PRO A 265 37.47 17.30 12.01
CA PRO A 265 36.34 18.09 12.47
C PRO A 265 36.04 19.19 11.45
N LEU A 266 34.75 19.51 11.27
CA LEU A 266 34.31 20.65 10.45
C LEU A 266 34.66 22.00 11.09
#